data_AF-A0A1A2YMA2-F1
#
_entry.id   AF-A0A1A2YMA2-F1
#
_cell.length_a   1.000
_cell.length_b   1.000
_cell.length_c   1.000
_cell.angle_alpha   90.00
_cell.angle_beta   90.00
_cell.angle_gamma   90.00
#
_symmetry.space_group_name_H-M   'P 1'
#
loop_
_entity.id
_entity.type
_entity.pdbx_description
1 polymer ?
#
loop_
_entity_poly.entity_id
_entity_poly.type
_entity_poly.pdbx_seq_one_letter_code
_entity_poly.pdbx_strand_id
1 'polypeptide(L)'
;MESASASTVLLVAATHRDPIECFETLLVLIARYHDVGSTALLRNPLAILVSLLDGLGHHQHAAIMSGFAASDFSRASYPQLNTAIAHLRDVLGDQTYESLACTGETMTTADMVAYAYDQIDQARAQLKAASA
;
A
#
# COMPACT_ATOMS: atom_id res chain seq x y z
N MET A 1 2.64 8.11 26.23
CA MET A 1 2.46 8.78 24.93
C MET A 1 3.79 8.65 24.23
N GLU A 2 3.82 8.29 22.94
CA GLU A 2 4.99 7.74 22.21
C GLU A 2 5.15 6.21 22.37
N SER A 3 5.55 5.51 21.31
CA SER A 3 5.77 4.05 21.17
C SER A 3 4.67 3.11 20.64
N ALA A 4 3.46 3.54 20.26
CA ALA A 4 2.52 2.64 19.56
C ALA A 4 2.67 2.68 18.03
N SER A 5 2.88 3.86 17.45
CA SER A 5 2.86 4.08 16.00
C SER A 5 4.09 3.54 15.27
N ALA A 6 5.28 3.64 15.86
CA ALA A 6 6.51 3.11 15.25
C ALA A 6 6.59 1.57 15.33
N SER A 7 6.07 1.00 16.42
CA SER A 7 6.15 -0.44 16.70
C SER A 7 5.32 -1.28 15.74
N THR A 8 4.15 -0.78 15.33
CA THR A 8 3.28 -1.52 14.40
C THR A 8 3.78 -1.48 12.96
N VAL A 9 4.43 -0.39 12.55
CA VAL A 9 5.07 -0.27 11.22
C VAL A 9 6.29 -1.20 11.13
N LEU A 10 7.07 -1.32 12.20
CA LEU A 10 8.25 -2.20 12.23
C LEU A 10 7.87 -3.69 12.20
N LEU A 11 6.75 -4.08 12.85
CA LEU A 11 6.30 -5.47 12.85
C LEU A 11 5.85 -5.92 11.46
N VAL A 12 5.06 -5.11 10.75
CA VAL A 12 4.54 -5.49 9.43
C VAL A 12 5.64 -5.51 8.36
N ALA A 13 6.68 -4.68 8.51
CA ALA A 13 7.86 -4.72 7.65
C ALA A 13 8.78 -5.92 7.92
N ALA A 14 8.74 -6.49 9.14
CA ALA A 14 9.57 -7.63 9.54
C ALA A 14 8.99 -9.00 9.12
N THR A 15 7.70 -9.07 8.78
CA THR A 15 6.99 -10.34 8.51
C THR A 15 6.77 -10.57 7.01
N HIS A 16 7.83 -10.54 6.20
CA HIS A 16 7.77 -10.90 4.77
C HIS A 16 7.75 -12.42 4.52
N ARG A 17 7.05 -13.22 5.35
CA ARG A 17 6.93 -14.67 5.12
C ARG A 17 5.53 -15.12 4.70
N ASP A 18 4.47 -14.41 5.08
CA ASP A 18 3.11 -14.73 4.66
C ASP A 18 2.35 -13.48 4.16
N PRO A 19 2.04 -13.37 2.86
CA PRO A 19 1.34 -12.21 2.31
C PRO A 19 -0.11 -12.11 2.80
N ILE A 20 -0.76 -13.21 3.22
CA ILE A 20 -2.14 -13.20 3.70
C ILE A 20 -2.23 -12.55 5.10
N GLU A 21 -1.33 -12.90 6.01
CA GLU A 21 -1.23 -12.25 7.34
C GLU A 21 -0.93 -10.76 7.22
N CYS A 22 -0.09 -10.37 6.25
CA CYS A 22 0.19 -8.97 5.96
C CYS A 22 -1.09 -8.23 5.52
N PHE A 23 -1.88 -8.80 4.61
CA PHE A 23 -3.15 -8.23 4.19
C PHE A 23 -4.15 -8.05 5.35
N GLU A 24 -4.29 -9.04 6.24
CA GLU A 24 -5.16 -8.92 7.44
C GLU A 24 -4.71 -7.76 8.35
N THR A 25 -3.40 -7.62 8.56
CA THR A 25 -2.84 -6.52 9.34
C THR A 25 -3.13 -5.17 8.70
N LEU A 26 -2.97 -5.06 7.37
CA LEU A 26 -3.22 -3.85 6.61
C LEU A 26 -4.71 -3.45 6.66
N LEU A 27 -5.64 -4.41 6.58
CA LEU A 27 -7.08 -4.14 6.73
C LEU A 27 -7.39 -3.45 8.06
N VAL A 28 -6.84 -3.96 9.17
CA VAL A 28 -7.03 -3.39 10.51
C VAL A 28 -6.47 -1.97 10.60
N LEU A 29 -5.26 -1.74 10.07
CA LEU A 29 -4.61 -0.43 10.14
C LEU A 29 -5.32 0.61 9.28
N ILE A 30 -5.72 0.23 8.06
CA ILE A 30 -6.45 1.10 7.14
C ILE A 30 -7.79 1.49 7.78
N ALA A 31 -8.54 0.52 8.30
CA ALA A 31 -9.82 0.78 8.98
C ALA A 31 -9.64 1.73 10.17
N ARG A 32 -8.64 1.48 11.02
CA ARG A 32 -8.36 2.31 12.19
C ARG A 32 -8.01 3.74 11.83
N TYR A 33 -7.09 3.94 10.89
CA TYR A 33 -6.64 5.30 10.52
C TYR A 33 -7.67 6.06 9.71
N HIS A 34 -8.52 5.35 8.96
CA HIS A 34 -9.69 5.94 8.34
C HIS A 34 -10.72 6.41 9.38
N ASP A 35 -11.04 5.58 10.38
CA ASP A 35 -11.99 5.90 11.46
C ASP A 35 -11.58 7.13 12.28
N VAL A 36 -10.29 7.24 12.64
CA VAL A 36 -9.78 8.43 13.35
C VAL A 36 -9.51 9.63 12.42
N GLY A 37 -9.82 9.52 11.13
CA GLY A 37 -9.69 10.60 10.14
C GLY A 37 -8.25 11.03 9.83
N SER A 38 -7.26 10.17 10.11
CA SER A 38 -5.84 10.54 9.98
C SER A 38 -5.25 10.11 8.64
N THR A 39 -5.39 10.96 7.62
CA THR A 39 -4.80 10.72 6.28
C THR A 39 -3.28 10.54 6.34
N ALA A 40 -2.59 11.28 7.22
CA ALA A 40 -1.14 11.16 7.37
C ALA A 40 -0.72 9.77 7.87
N LEU A 41 -1.44 9.20 8.84
CA LEU A 41 -1.17 7.85 9.33
C LEU A 41 -1.67 6.77 8.37
N LEU A 42 -2.76 7.03 7.63
CA LEU A 42 -3.31 6.14 6.62
C LEU A 42 -2.32 5.89 5.46
N ARG A 43 -1.51 6.88 5.08
CA ARG A 43 -0.54 6.73 3.99
C ARG A 43 0.52 5.64 4.25
N ASN A 44 0.85 5.36 5.51
CA ASN A 44 1.87 4.35 5.84
C ASN A 44 1.44 2.90 5.52
N PRO A 45 0.29 2.38 6.00
CA PRO A 45 -0.17 1.06 5.58
C PRO A 45 -0.45 1.00 4.07
N LEU A 46 -0.89 2.09 3.42
CA LEU A 46 -1.04 2.12 1.96
C LEU A 46 0.32 2.00 1.25
N ALA A 47 1.38 2.62 1.77
CA ALA A 47 2.73 2.48 1.20
C ALA A 47 3.26 1.04 1.30
N ILE A 48 2.99 0.35 2.41
CA ILE A 48 3.32 -1.07 2.57
C ILE A 48 2.51 -1.94 1.60
N LEU A 49 1.21 -1.63 1.43
CA LEU A 49 0.34 -2.31 0.49
C LEU A 49 0.83 -2.14 -0.96
N VAL A 50 1.31 -0.96 -1.33
CA VAL A 50 1.94 -0.71 -2.65
C VAL A 50 3.11 -1.66 -2.89
N SER A 51 4.05 -1.77 -1.95
CA SER A 51 5.19 -2.68 -2.08
C SER A 51 4.78 -4.15 -2.12
N LEU A 52 3.75 -4.55 -1.37
CA LEU A 52 3.22 -5.91 -1.40
C LEU A 52 2.57 -6.24 -2.75
N LEU A 53 1.74 -5.35 -3.28
CA LEU A 53 1.09 -5.53 -4.57
C LEU A 53 2.09 -5.54 -5.73
N ASP A 54 3.11 -4.67 -5.67
CA ASP A 54 4.22 -4.66 -6.62
C ASP A 54 4.96 -6.00 -6.62
N GLY A 55 5.36 -6.50 -5.45
CA GLY A 55 6.02 -7.81 -5.32
C GLY A 55 5.17 -9.01 -5.75
N LEU A 56 3.84 -8.87 -5.75
CA LEU A 56 2.89 -9.88 -6.22
C LEU A 56 2.54 -9.74 -7.71
N GLY A 57 3.09 -8.75 -8.42
CA GLY A 57 2.86 -8.54 -9.85
C GLY A 57 1.63 -7.68 -10.19
N HIS A 58 0.94 -7.12 -9.20
CA HIS A 58 -0.21 -6.23 -9.38
C HIS A 58 0.22 -4.79 -9.71
N HIS A 59 1.14 -4.63 -10.66
CA HIS A 59 1.87 -3.37 -10.90
C HIS A 59 0.97 -2.17 -11.17
N GLN A 60 -0.08 -2.33 -12.01
CA GLN A 60 -0.99 -1.23 -12.32
C GLN A 60 -1.71 -0.69 -11.07
N HIS A 61 -2.16 -1.59 -10.19
CA HIS A 61 -2.91 -1.23 -8.99
C HIS A 61 -1.97 -0.64 -7.93
N ALA A 62 -0.76 -1.20 -7.80
CA ALA A 62 0.30 -0.62 -6.98
C ALA A 62 0.68 0.79 -7.43
N ALA A 63 0.77 1.04 -8.74
CA ALA A 63 1.05 2.38 -9.28
C ALA A 63 -0.04 3.40 -8.93
N ILE A 64 -1.32 3.03 -9.11
CA ILE A 64 -2.45 3.88 -8.69
C ILE A 64 -2.35 4.22 -7.20
N MET A 65 -2.21 3.21 -6.34
CA MET A 65 -2.16 3.44 -4.89
C MET A 65 -0.93 4.25 -4.47
N SER A 66 0.19 4.12 -5.19
CA SER A 66 1.42 4.86 -4.89
C SER A 66 1.23 6.38 -4.98
N GLY A 67 0.37 6.86 -5.88
CA GLY A 67 0.09 8.29 -6.02
C GLY A 67 -0.58 8.91 -4.79
N PHE A 68 -1.46 8.16 -4.11
CA PHE A 68 -2.07 8.62 -2.85
C PHE A 68 -1.14 8.40 -1.65
N ALA A 69 -0.45 7.25 -1.63
CA ALA A 69 0.36 6.80 -0.51
C ALA A 69 1.65 7.61 -0.35
N ALA A 70 2.22 8.12 -1.46
CA ALA A 70 3.47 8.87 -1.43
C ALA A 70 3.30 10.25 -0.78
N SER A 71 4.11 10.49 0.25
CA SER A 71 4.28 11.77 0.92
C SER A 71 5.67 11.81 1.54
N ASP A 72 6.19 12.99 1.88
CA ASP A 72 7.50 13.08 2.56
C ASP A 72 7.55 12.23 3.83
N PHE A 73 6.45 12.23 4.59
CA PHE A 73 6.34 11.44 5.81
C PHE A 73 6.35 9.92 5.56
N SER A 74 5.56 9.43 4.60
CA SER A 74 5.49 8.00 4.31
C SER A 74 6.77 7.48 3.64
N ARG A 75 7.41 8.27 2.78
CA ARG A 75 8.71 7.94 2.16
C ARG A 75 9.84 7.89 3.19
N ALA A 76 9.81 8.75 4.20
CA ALA A 76 10.75 8.71 5.31
C ALA A 76 10.48 7.54 6.28
N SER A 77 9.21 7.25 6.56
CA SER A 77 8.80 6.19 7.49
C SER A 77 8.93 4.78 6.89
N TYR A 78 8.82 4.66 5.57
CA TYR A 78 8.90 3.38 4.85
C TYR A 78 9.66 3.56 3.52
N PRO A 79 11.01 3.57 3.55
CA PRO A 79 11.85 3.82 2.37
C PRO A 79 11.64 2.83 1.21
N GLN A 80 11.16 1.62 1.50
CA GLN A 80 10.83 0.58 0.51
C GLN A 80 9.77 1.03 -0.49
N LEU A 81 8.94 2.03 -0.15
CA LEU A 81 8.04 2.66 -1.10
C LEU A 81 8.79 3.23 -2.31
N ASN A 82 9.97 3.83 -2.10
CA ASN A 82 10.78 4.37 -3.21
C ASN A 82 11.28 3.26 -4.13
N THR A 83 11.65 2.11 -3.56
CA THR A 83 12.07 0.94 -4.33
C THR A 83 10.92 0.40 -5.18
N ALA A 84 9.72 0.28 -4.59
CA ALA A 84 8.53 -0.14 -5.34
C ALA A 84 8.19 0.86 -6.45
N ILE A 85 8.20 2.17 -6.17
CA ILE A 85 7.97 3.20 -7.20
C ILE A 85 8.99 3.10 -8.34
N ALA A 86 10.27 2.88 -8.02
CA ALA A 86 11.31 2.71 -9.04
C ALA A 86 11.05 1.45 -9.90
N HIS A 87 10.70 0.32 -9.27
CA HIS A 87 10.35 -0.90 -9.98
C HIS A 87 9.11 -0.71 -10.87
N LEU A 88 8.05 -0.07 -10.34
CA LEU A 88 6.83 0.23 -11.09
C LEU A 88 7.08 1.08 -12.33
N ARG A 89 8.00 2.06 -12.25
CA ARG A 89 8.42 2.85 -13.42
C ARG A 89 9.17 2.02 -14.45
N ASP A 90 10.02 1.11 -14.01
CA ASP A 90 10.76 0.19 -14.90
C ASP A 90 9.80 -0.75 -15.64
N VAL A 91 8.85 -1.38 -14.94
CA VAL A 91 7.95 -2.38 -15.52
C VAL A 91 6.79 -1.79 -16.33
N LEU A 92 6.27 -0.60 -15.97
CA LEU A 92 5.14 0.04 -16.66
C LEU A 92 5.59 1.09 -17.69
N GLY A 93 6.82 1.58 -17.56
CA GLY A 93 7.30 2.80 -18.20
C GLY A 93 6.83 4.06 -17.46
N ASP A 94 7.68 5.09 -17.49
CA ASP A 94 7.45 6.35 -16.75
C ASP A 94 6.10 6.98 -17.07
N GLN A 95 5.75 7.12 -18.34
CA GLN A 95 4.50 7.79 -18.73
C GLN A 95 3.26 7.07 -18.22
N THR A 96 3.26 5.74 -18.26
CA THR A 96 2.16 4.90 -17.75
C THR A 96 2.06 5.01 -16.24
N TYR A 97 3.21 4.91 -15.56
CA TYR A 97 3.29 5.08 -14.12
C TYR A 97 2.72 6.45 -13.69
N GLU A 98 3.16 7.55 -14.30
CA GLU A 98 2.70 8.90 -13.95
C GLU A 98 1.19 9.07 -14.13
N SER A 99 0.62 8.54 -15.22
CA SER A 99 -0.83 8.58 -15.46
C SER A 99 -1.61 7.83 -14.39
N LEU A 100 -1.15 6.64 -14.02
CA LEU A 100 -1.76 5.81 -12.98
C LEU A 100 -1.62 6.43 -11.59
N ALA A 101 -0.42 6.92 -11.25
CA ALA A 101 -0.16 7.58 -9.98
C ALA A 101 -1.02 8.85 -9.83
N CYS A 102 -1.12 9.67 -10.89
CA CYS A 102 -1.99 10.84 -10.92
C CYS A 102 -3.46 10.45 -10.63
N THR A 103 -3.93 9.32 -11.17
CA THR A 103 -5.28 8.81 -10.87
C THR A 103 -5.47 8.62 -9.37
N GLY A 104 -4.55 7.94 -8.69
CA GLY A 104 -4.65 7.73 -7.24
C GLY A 104 -4.43 8.99 -6.42
N GLU A 105 -3.54 9.89 -6.84
CA GLU A 105 -3.31 11.18 -6.20
C GLU A 105 -4.59 12.04 -6.12
N THR A 106 -5.44 11.96 -7.13
CA THR A 106 -6.72 12.70 -7.19
C THR A 106 -7.86 12.07 -6.40
N MET A 107 -7.68 10.85 -5.87
CA MET A 107 -8.73 10.18 -5.11
C MET A 107 -8.98 10.86 -3.77
N THR A 108 -10.23 10.85 -3.32
CA THR A 108 -10.53 11.18 -1.93
C THR A 108 -10.00 10.08 -1.00
N THR A 109 -9.83 10.41 0.28
CA THR A 109 -9.46 9.41 1.29
C THR A 109 -10.44 8.23 1.30
N ALA A 110 -11.75 8.48 1.16
CA ALA A 110 -12.76 7.43 1.17
C ALA A 110 -12.64 6.52 -0.08
N ASP A 111 -12.44 7.11 -1.26
CA ASP A 111 -12.25 6.35 -2.50
C ASP A 111 -11.00 5.47 -2.45
N MET A 112 -9.88 6.01 -1.94
CA MET A 112 -8.65 5.24 -1.80
C MET A 112 -8.79 4.10 -0.78
N VAL A 113 -9.54 4.29 0.31
CA VAL A 113 -9.80 3.22 1.29
C VAL A 113 -10.66 2.12 0.69
N ALA A 114 -11.74 2.47 -0.01
CA ALA A 114 -12.57 1.49 -0.72
C ALA A 114 -11.73 0.73 -1.75
N TYR A 115 -10.97 1.44 -2.57
CA TYR A 115 -10.08 0.85 -3.56
C TYR A 115 -9.04 -0.08 -2.94
N ALA A 116 -8.42 0.31 -1.82
CA ALA A 116 -7.47 -0.53 -1.11
C ALA A 116 -8.10 -1.85 -0.64
N TYR A 117 -9.34 -1.82 -0.14
CA TYR A 117 -10.07 -3.04 0.25
C TYR A 117 -10.32 -3.96 -0.94
N ASP A 118 -10.78 -3.42 -2.07
CA ASP A 118 -10.97 -4.20 -3.30
C ASP A 118 -9.66 -4.87 -3.75
N GLN A 119 -8.53 -4.13 -3.71
CA GLN A 119 -7.23 -4.67 -4.10
C GLN A 119 -6.72 -5.77 -3.16
N ILE A 120 -6.94 -5.62 -1.86
CA ILE A 120 -6.61 -6.65 -0.88
C ILE A 120 -7.42 -7.92 -1.16
N ASP A 121 -8.74 -7.80 -1.35
CA ASP A 121 -9.60 -8.96 -1.57
C ASP A 121 -9.24 -9.69 -2.88
N GLN A 122 -8.94 -8.95 -3.94
CA GLN A 122 -8.49 -9.51 -5.22
C GLN A 122 -7.14 -10.24 -5.09
N ALA A 123 -6.14 -9.61 -4.47
CA ALA A 123 -4.82 -10.22 -4.29
C ALA A 123 -4.89 -11.48 -3.42
N ARG A 124 -5.70 -11.46 -2.34
CA ARG A 124 -5.94 -12.64 -1.50
C ARG A 124 -6.62 -13.77 -2.25
N ALA A 125 -7.61 -13.48 -3.10
CA ALA A 125 -8.28 -14.48 -3.90
C ALA A 125 -7.33 -15.15 -4.89
N GLN A 126 -6.46 -14.36 -5.55
CA GLN A 126 -5.46 -14.88 -6.49
C GLN A 126 -4.40 -15.74 -5.80
N LEU A 127 -3.90 -15.31 -4.64
CA LEU A 127 -2.94 -16.10 -3.85
C LEU A 127 -3.52 -17.46 -3.44
N LYS A 128 -4.77 -17.48 -2.96
CA LYS A 128 -5.45 -18.73 -2.59
C LYS A 128 -5.63 -19.65 -3.80
N ALA A 129 -5.98 -19.10 -4.96
CA ALA A 129 -6.15 -19.86 -6.19
C ALA A 129 -4.83 -20.44 -6.73
N ALA A 130 -3.71 -19.72 -6.60
CA ALA A 130 -2.38 -20.20 -7.01
C ALA A 130 -1.79 -21.27 -6.07
N SER A 131 -2.34 -21.38 -4.86
CA SER A 131 -1.90 -22.34 -3.83
C SER A 131 -2.73 -23.65 -3.81
N ALA A 132 -3.78 -23.73 -4.63
CA ALA A 132 -4.72 -24.84 -4.71
C ALA A 132 -4.35 -25.81 -5.84
#